data_AF-A0A8X6LEM4-F1
#
_entry.id   AF-A0A8X6LEM4-F1
#
_cell.length_a   1.000
_cell.length_b   1.000
_cell.length_c   1.000
_cell.angle_alpha   90.00
_cell.angle_beta   90.00
_cell.angle_gamma   90.00
#
_symmetry.space_group_name_H-M   'P 1'
#
loop_
_entity.id
_entity.type
_entity.pdbx_description
1 polymer ?
#
loop_
_entity_poly.entity_id
_entity_poly.type
_entity_poly.pdbx_seq_one_letter_code
_entity_poly.pdbx_strand_id
1 'polypeptide(L)'
;MSLSVITDTESCSTKELERCLLVLQSVTEKEDLALATTKQDLQLVCRKFEEGVKCVDDHSSRCFNSAQLRVYDSVVSESRQVIKDICIEGELQDG
;
A
#
# COMPACT_ATOMS: atom_id res chain seq x y z
N MET A 1 -17.31 -38.66 5.01
CA MET A 1 -16.27 -37.70 5.42
C MET A 1 -16.07 -36.76 4.26
N SER A 2 -16.73 -35.60 4.29
CA SER A 2 -16.61 -34.61 3.22
C SER A 2 -15.48 -33.66 3.59
N LEU A 3 -14.41 -33.64 2.79
CA LEU A 3 -13.37 -32.60 2.91
C LEU A 3 -14.00 -31.27 2.50
N SER A 4 -14.13 -30.36 3.46
CA SER A 4 -14.44 -28.96 3.19
C SER A 4 -13.24 -28.36 2.46
N VAL A 5 -13.37 -28.18 1.14
CA VAL A 5 -12.55 -27.20 0.43
C VAL A 5 -12.95 -25.86 1.01
N ILE A 6 -12.13 -25.31 1.90
CA ILE A 6 -12.17 -23.89 2.23
C ILE A 6 -11.74 -23.22 0.93
N THR A 7 -12.70 -22.89 0.08
CA THR A 7 -12.41 -22.05 -1.05
C THR A 7 -11.99 -20.71 -0.49
N ASP A 8 -10.75 -20.33 -0.79
CA ASP A 8 -10.10 -19.03 -0.56
C ASP A 8 -10.84 -17.87 -1.29
N THR A 9 -12.18 -17.86 -1.29
CA THR A 9 -13.00 -16.94 -2.09
C THR A 9 -12.95 -15.50 -1.60
N GLU A 10 -12.47 -15.23 -0.38
CA GLU A 10 -12.21 -13.85 0.07
C GLU A 10 -10.83 -13.33 -0.36
N SER A 11 -9.82 -14.22 -0.54
CA SER A 11 -8.41 -13.83 -0.70
C SER A 11 -8.09 -13.08 -2.00
N CYS A 12 -8.85 -13.35 -3.07
CA CYS A 12 -8.75 -12.66 -4.35
C CYS A 12 -10.02 -11.88 -4.69
N SER A 13 -10.77 -11.49 -3.66
CA SER A 13 -11.97 -10.69 -3.83
C SER A 13 -11.63 -9.21 -4.04
N THR A 14 -12.47 -8.50 -4.81
CA THR A 14 -12.40 -7.04 -4.93
C THR A 14 -12.48 -6.35 -3.56
N LYS A 15 -13.18 -6.96 -2.60
CA LYS A 15 -13.32 -6.46 -1.23
C LYS A 15 -12.00 -6.48 -0.45
N GLU A 16 -11.13 -7.45 -0.69
CA GLU A 16 -9.79 -7.45 -0.10
C GLU A 16 -8.96 -6.31 -0.67
N LEU A 17 -8.96 -6.15 -2.00
CA LEU A 17 -8.26 -5.05 -2.66
C LEU A 17 -8.78 -3.68 -2.18
N GLU A 18 -10.10 -3.53 -2.06
CA GLU A 18 -10.73 -2.32 -1.54
C GLU A 18 -10.26 -1.99 -0.12
N ARG A 19 -10.15 -2.98 0.78
CA ARG A 19 -9.59 -2.76 2.12
C ARG A 19 -8.16 -2.23 2.07
N CYS A 20 -7.30 -2.79 1.21
CA CYS A 20 -5.94 -2.28 1.03
C CYS A 20 -5.94 -0.82 0.54
N LEU A 21 -6.81 -0.51 -0.43
CA LEU A 21 -6.93 0.83 -1.01
C LEU A 21 -7.48 1.85 -0.01
N LEU A 22 -8.37 1.45 0.91
CA LEU A 22 -8.90 2.32 1.97
C LEU A 22 -7.81 2.75 2.96
N VAL A 23 -6.86 1.86 3.27
CA VAL A 23 -5.68 2.22 4.08
C VAL A 23 -4.88 3.31 3.38
N LEU A 24 -4.58 3.15 2.09
CA LEU A 24 -3.89 4.15 1.29
C LEU A 24 -4.67 5.46 1.19
N GLN A 25 -5.99 5.39 0.97
CA GLN A 25 -6.85 6.56 0.91
C GLN A 25 -6.76 7.37 2.20
N SER A 26 -6.83 6.71 3.37
CA SER A 26 -6.74 7.40 4.67
C SER A 26 -5.44 8.19 4.87
N VAL A 27 -4.36 7.77 4.21
CA VAL A 27 -3.07 8.48 4.26
C VAL A 27 -3.02 9.65 3.27
N THR A 28 -3.67 9.51 2.11
CA THR A 28 -3.70 10.54 1.06
C THR A 28 -4.77 11.62 1.26
N GLU A 29 -5.79 11.35 2.08
CA GLU A 29 -6.73 12.37 2.51
C GLU A 29 -5.95 13.47 3.25
N LYS A 30 -6.18 14.71 2.82
CA LYS A 30 -5.32 15.89 3.05
C LYS A 30 -4.95 16.19 4.50
N GLU A 31 -5.55 15.51 5.47
CA GLU A 31 -5.29 15.73 6.89
C GLU A 31 -4.00 15.04 7.33
N ASP A 32 -3.78 13.75 7.07
CA ASP A 32 -2.59 13.05 7.61
C ASP A 32 -1.27 13.56 6.98
N LEU A 33 -1.23 13.77 5.66
CA LEU A 33 -0.01 14.22 4.97
C LEU A 33 0.27 15.72 5.12
N ALA A 34 -0.76 16.58 5.23
CA ALA A 34 -0.57 18.02 5.45
C ALA A 34 -0.32 18.38 6.92
N LEU A 35 -0.68 17.48 7.86
CA LEU A 35 -0.42 17.66 9.30
C LEU A 35 0.90 17.04 9.77
N ALA A 36 1.61 16.29 8.91
CA ALA A 36 2.95 15.79 9.19
C ALA A 36 3.97 16.94 9.27
N THR A 37 3.93 17.67 10.37
CA THR A 37 4.78 18.83 10.66
C THR A 37 5.97 18.47 11.55
N THR A 38 5.97 17.25 12.10
CA THR A 38 7.06 16.69 12.89
C THR A 38 7.61 15.42 12.25
N LYS A 39 8.87 15.08 12.58
CA LYS A 39 9.52 13.82 12.15
C LYS A 39 8.72 12.60 12.62
N GLN A 40 8.13 12.66 13.81
CA GLN A 40 7.32 11.59 14.39
C GLN A 40 6.01 11.39 13.63
N ASP A 41 5.34 12.47 13.22
CA ASP A 41 4.11 12.40 12.42
C ASP A 41 4.42 11.83 11.03
N LEU A 42 5.53 12.26 10.42
CA LEU A 42 6.00 11.72 9.15
C LEU A 42 6.27 10.20 9.25
N GLN A 43 6.95 9.75 10.31
CA GLN A 43 7.18 8.32 10.54
C GLN A 43 5.87 7.53 10.71
N LEU A 44 4.85 8.10 11.37
CA LEU A 44 3.55 7.45 11.52
C LEU A 44 2.83 7.34 10.17
N VAL A 45 2.84 8.41 9.37
CA VAL A 45 2.28 8.44 8.03
C VAL A 45 2.97 7.40 7.14
N CYS A 46 4.30 7.34 7.18
CA CYS A 46 5.09 6.37 6.41
C CYS A 46 4.76 4.92 6.77
N ARG A 47 4.60 4.59 8.06
CA ARG A 47 4.18 3.24 8.46
C ARG A 47 2.81 2.84 7.89
N LYS A 48 1.81 3.74 7.96
CA LYS A 48 0.49 3.49 7.38
C LYS A 48 0.56 3.34 5.86
N PHE A 49 1.39 4.16 5.21
CA PHE A 49 1.60 4.10 3.77
C PHE A 49 2.21 2.75 3.35
N GLU A 50 3.28 2.35 4.02
CA GLU A 50 3.96 1.06 3.79
C GLU A 50 3.02 -0.13 4.00
N GLU A 51 2.17 -0.08 5.04
CA GLU A 51 1.16 -1.11 5.29
C GLU A 51 0.16 -1.22 4.13
N GLY A 52 -0.39 -0.10 3.67
CA GLY A 52 -1.31 -0.07 2.53
C GLY A 52 -0.67 -0.58 1.24
N VAL A 53 0.55 -0.14 0.93
CA VAL A 53 1.28 -0.59 -0.27
C VAL A 53 1.56 -2.08 -0.20
N LYS A 54 2.06 -2.57 0.93
CA LYS A 54 2.35 -3.98 1.12
C LYS A 54 1.09 -4.84 0.94
N CYS A 55 -0.06 -4.37 1.44
CA CYS A 55 -1.34 -5.05 1.25
C CYS A 55 -1.69 -5.22 -0.24
N VAL A 56 -1.55 -4.15 -1.03
CA VAL A 56 -1.84 -4.21 -2.49
C VAL A 56 -0.80 -5.04 -3.24
N ASP A 57 0.48 -4.95 -2.88
CA ASP A 57 1.56 -5.77 -3.45
C ASP A 57 1.31 -7.27 -3.21
N ASP A 58 0.97 -7.62 -1.97
CA ASP A 58 0.67 -8.99 -1.57
C ASP A 58 -0.59 -9.52 -2.28
N HIS A 59 -1.64 -8.68 -2.43
CA HIS A 59 -2.84 -9.05 -3.18
C HIS A 59 -2.56 -9.22 -4.68
N SER A 60 -1.88 -8.27 -5.30
CA SER A 60 -1.57 -8.32 -6.73
C SER A 60 -0.69 -9.52 -7.09
N SER A 61 0.33 -9.82 -6.27
CA SER A 61 1.21 -10.97 -6.50
C SER A 61 0.48 -12.33 -6.46
N ARG A 62 -0.58 -12.44 -5.65
CA ARG A 62 -1.39 -13.66 -5.54
C ARG A 62 -2.50 -13.74 -6.59
N CYS A 63 -3.15 -12.62 -6.89
CA CYS A 63 -4.46 -12.62 -7.52
C CYS A 63 -4.50 -12.05 -8.94
N PHE A 64 -3.48 -11.28 -9.35
CA PHE A 64 -3.46 -10.68 -10.67
C PHE A 64 -2.85 -11.63 -11.70
N ASN A 65 -3.43 -11.64 -12.90
CA ASN A 65 -2.81 -12.29 -14.05
C ASN A 65 -1.68 -11.42 -14.63
N SER A 66 -0.90 -11.97 -15.56
CA SER A 66 0.26 -11.28 -16.12
C SER A 66 -0.05 -9.94 -16.80
N ALA A 67 -1.24 -9.76 -17.38
CA ALA A 67 -1.63 -8.48 -17.97
C ALA A 67 -1.96 -7.45 -16.87
N GLN A 68 -2.71 -7.87 -15.85
CA GLN A 68 -3.05 -7.05 -14.68
C GLN A 68 -1.80 -6.64 -13.90
N LEU A 69 -0.85 -7.55 -13.68
CA LEU A 69 0.44 -7.24 -13.04
C LEU A 69 1.24 -6.19 -13.81
N ARG A 70 1.34 -6.30 -15.15
CA ARG A 70 2.04 -5.29 -15.95
C ARG A 70 1.41 -3.91 -15.85
N VAL A 71 0.08 -3.84 -15.90
CA VAL A 71 -0.64 -2.58 -15.74
C VAL A 71 -0.43 -2.03 -14.34
N TYR A 72 -0.55 -2.89 -13.32
CA TYR A 72 -0.32 -2.53 -11.93
C TYR A 72 1.07 -1.95 -11.71
N ASP A 73 2.13 -2.67 -12.11
CA ASP A 73 3.51 -2.22 -11.97
C ASP A 73 3.77 -0.88 -12.67
N SER A 74 3.19 -0.69 -13.86
CA SER A 74 3.27 0.58 -14.57
C SER A 74 2.62 1.72 -13.77
N VAL A 75 1.43 1.49 -13.20
CA VAL A 75 0.66 2.50 -12.47
C VAL A 75 1.34 2.89 -11.15
N VAL A 76 1.97 1.93 -10.45
CA VAL A 76 2.53 2.19 -9.11
C VAL A 76 4.01 2.57 -9.13
N SER A 77 4.70 2.44 -10.27
CA SER A 77 6.16 2.65 -10.35
C SER A 77 6.62 4.04 -9.87
N GLU A 78 6.00 5.11 -10.36
CA GLU A 78 6.33 6.48 -9.97
C GLU A 78 5.96 6.76 -8.51
N SER A 79 4.76 6.33 -8.10
CA SER A 79 4.28 6.49 -6.71
C SER A 79 5.19 5.77 -5.71
N ARG A 80 5.72 4.59 -6.05
CA ARG A 80 6.70 3.86 -5.23
C ARG A 80 7.99 4.65 -5.02
N GLN A 81 8.41 5.45 -5.99
CA GLN A 81 9.59 6.30 -5.83
C GLN A 81 9.31 7.48 -4.91
N VAL A 82 8.17 8.14 -5.07
CA VAL A 82 7.74 9.25 -4.20
C VAL A 82 7.68 8.82 -2.74
N ILE A 83 7.16 7.62 -2.45
CA ILE A 83 7.12 7.08 -1.08
C ILE A 83 8.52 6.88 -0.52
N LYS A 84 9.45 6.35 -1.32
CA LYS A 84 10.85 6.19 -0.89
C LYS A 84 11.48 7.54 -0.56
N ASP A 85 11.24 8.55 -1.39
CA ASP A 85 11.81 9.89 -1.19
C ASP A 85 11.24 10.59 0.06
N ILE A 86 9.98 10.31 0.41
CA ILE A 86 9.31 10.88 1.59
C ILE A 86 9.65 10.09 2.87
N CYS A 87 9.74 8.76 2.79
CA CYS A 87 9.78 7.87 3.95
C CYS A 87 11.15 7.29 4.26
N ILE A 88 12.07 7.28 3.31
CA ILE A 88 13.47 6.92 3.58
C ILE A 88 14.21 8.21 3.94
N GLU A 89 14.83 8.21 5.13
CA GLU A 89 15.61 9.34 5.58
C GLU A 89 16.76 9.63 4.59
N GLY A 90 16.68 10.73 3.84
CA GLY A 90 17.81 11.27 3.08
C GLY A 90 18.85 11.95 3.98
N GLU A 91 20.11 12.04 3.52
CA GLU A 91 21.27 12.60 4.26
C GLU A 91 21.10 14.06 4.71
N LEU A 92 20.05 14.75 4.26
CA LEU A 92 19.77 16.15 4.60
C LEU A 92 18.86 16.35 5.83
N GLN A 93 18.37 15.27 6.45
CA GLN A 93 17.36 15.34 7.53
C GLN A 93 17.95 15.31 8.96
N ASP A 94 19.27 15.25 9.07
CA ASP A 94 20.00 15.52 10.31
C ASP A 94 20.41 17.01 10.31
N GLY A 95 19.45 17.88 10.64
CA GLY A 95 19.67 19.29 10.94
C GLY A 95 19.88 19.53 12.43
#